data_AF-A0A2Z2KI91-F1
#
_entry.id   AF-A0A2Z2KI91-F1
#
_cell.length_a   1.000
_cell.length_b   1.000
_cell.length_c   1.000
_cell.angle_alpha   90.00
_cell.angle_beta   90.00
_cell.angle_gamma   90.00
#
_symmetry.space_group_name_H-M   'P 1'
#
loop_
_entity.id
_entity.type
_entity.pdbx_description
1 polymer ?
#
loop_
_entity_poly.entity_id
_entity_poly.type
_entity_poly.pdbx_seq_one_letter_code
_entity_poly.pdbx_strand_id
1 'polypeptide(L)'
;MALTLEQVKAKSAKRMLGLHPVVLAAATALIERCYVRGVPIVITQGLRTIAEQDALYAQGRTKPGSVVTNAKGGTSYHNYGLAIDFALLLPDGKQVSWDINRDGDKDGVKDWTEVVQEAKALGFEWGGDFVSIKDAPHFQIPFGLKISQLRAGQRPTETAMAKAQAKIDKYMEADEAMTAQEKKDFEAMQMLIKAQAEVTLALSNRITELETAAKLPEIPKWALPGL
;
A
#
# COMPACT_ATOMS: atom_id res chain seq x y z
N MET A 1 -11.06 -12.11 -10.24
CA MET A 1 -9.69 -11.58 -10.45
C MET A 1 -9.40 -10.61 -9.33
N ALA A 2 -8.24 -10.72 -8.69
CA ALA A 2 -7.80 -9.74 -7.70
C ALA A 2 -7.56 -8.38 -8.36
N LEU A 3 -7.85 -7.29 -7.65
CA LEU A 3 -7.60 -5.95 -8.17
C LEU A 3 -6.09 -5.70 -8.32
N THR A 4 -5.70 -4.95 -9.34
CA THR A 4 -4.34 -4.41 -9.45
C THR A 4 -4.16 -3.23 -8.50
N LEU A 5 -2.91 -2.92 -8.11
CA LEU A 5 -2.60 -1.76 -7.29
C LEU A 5 -3.16 -0.46 -7.90
N GLU A 6 -3.02 -0.28 -9.22
CA GLU A 6 -3.57 0.88 -9.94
C GLU A 6 -5.10 0.97 -9.81
N GLN A 7 -5.81 -0.16 -9.87
CA GLN A 7 -7.27 -0.18 -9.66
C GLN A 7 -7.65 0.17 -8.22
N VAL A 8 -6.83 -0.20 -7.23
CA VAL A 8 -7.03 0.17 -5.83
C VAL A 8 -6.80 1.67 -5.63
N LYS A 9 -5.66 2.20 -6.12
CA LYS A 9 -5.34 3.64 -6.05
C LYS A 9 -6.42 4.51 -6.70
N ALA A 10 -6.93 4.08 -7.86
CA ALA A 10 -7.98 4.80 -8.58
C ALA A 10 -9.28 4.99 -7.76
N LYS A 11 -9.59 4.08 -6.82
CA LYS A 11 -10.77 4.21 -5.95
C LYS A 11 -10.66 5.37 -4.96
N SER A 12 -9.45 5.70 -4.54
CA SER A 12 -9.17 6.78 -3.58
C SER A 12 -8.96 8.14 -4.26
N ALA A 13 -8.62 8.17 -5.56
CA ALA A 13 -8.14 9.36 -6.27
C ALA A 13 -8.98 10.63 -6.03
N LYS A 14 -10.31 10.53 -6.13
CA LYS A 14 -11.21 11.68 -5.92
C LYS A 14 -11.18 12.22 -4.48
N ARG A 15 -11.03 11.33 -3.49
CA ARG A 15 -11.01 11.70 -2.06
C ARG A 15 -9.66 12.25 -1.62
N MET A 16 -8.62 12.01 -2.41
CA MET A 16 -7.27 12.52 -2.14
C MET A 16 -7.03 13.93 -2.71
N LEU A 17 -7.98 14.48 -3.49
CA LEU A 17 -7.89 15.84 -4.00
C LEU A 17 -7.93 16.87 -2.86
N GLY A 18 -7.05 17.87 -2.93
CA GLY A 18 -6.97 18.96 -1.95
C GLY A 18 -6.33 18.57 -0.62
N LEU A 19 -5.82 17.34 -0.48
CA LEU A 19 -4.95 16.98 0.63
C LEU A 19 -3.65 17.78 0.56
N HIS A 20 -3.07 18.04 1.72
CA HIS A 20 -1.74 18.61 1.82
C HIS A 20 -0.71 17.65 1.17
N PRO A 21 0.31 18.13 0.42
CA PRO A 21 1.21 17.27 -0.36
C PRO A 21 1.84 16.12 0.42
N VAL A 22 2.32 16.38 1.64
CA VAL A 22 2.91 15.33 2.50
C VAL A 22 1.86 14.30 2.96
N VAL A 23 0.61 14.73 3.18
CA VAL A 23 -0.49 13.83 3.58
C VAL A 23 -0.96 13.00 2.39
N LEU A 24 -0.97 13.59 1.19
CA LEU A 24 -1.19 12.89 -0.06
C LEU A 24 -0.14 11.79 -0.26
N ALA A 25 1.15 12.12 -0.11
CA ALA A 25 2.25 11.16 -0.23
C ALA A 25 2.12 10.02 0.80
N ALA A 26 1.85 10.35 2.07
CA ALA A 26 1.65 9.35 3.12
C ALA A 26 0.43 8.45 2.85
N ALA A 27 -0.68 9.02 2.36
CA ALA A 27 -1.88 8.26 2.03
C ALA A 27 -1.66 7.34 0.82
N THR A 28 -0.90 7.78 -0.19
CA THR A 28 -0.52 6.96 -1.34
C THR A 28 0.35 5.79 -0.89
N ALA A 29 1.40 6.07 -0.11
CA ALA A 29 2.27 5.05 0.46
C ALA A 29 1.47 4.05 1.31
N LEU A 30 0.52 4.52 2.13
CA LEU A 30 -0.34 3.65 2.93
C LEU A 30 -1.14 2.67 2.07
N ILE A 31 -1.75 3.15 0.97
CA ILE A 31 -2.50 2.27 0.04
C ILE A 31 -1.56 1.19 -0.54
N GLU A 32 -0.36 1.57 -0.95
CA GLU A 32 0.63 0.67 -1.55
C GLU A 32 1.10 -0.40 -0.56
N ARG A 33 1.46 0.03 0.65
CA ARG A 33 1.89 -0.83 1.75
C ARG A 33 0.81 -1.83 2.16
N CYS A 34 -0.41 -1.35 2.38
CA CYS A 34 -1.52 -2.23 2.73
C CYS A 34 -1.87 -3.20 1.59
N TYR A 35 -1.73 -2.78 0.33
CA TYR A 35 -1.90 -3.66 -0.82
C TYR A 35 -0.86 -4.79 -0.86
N VAL A 36 0.42 -4.47 -0.62
CA VAL A 36 1.52 -5.47 -0.58
C VAL A 36 1.28 -6.51 0.53
N ARG A 37 0.71 -6.10 1.66
CA ARG A 37 0.33 -7.01 2.75
C ARG A 37 -0.88 -7.89 2.45
N GLY A 38 -1.61 -7.65 1.37
CA GLY A 38 -2.86 -8.38 1.08
C GLY A 38 -4.11 -7.76 1.72
N VAL A 39 -3.98 -6.57 2.32
CA VAL A 39 -5.07 -5.84 3.02
C VAL A 39 -5.39 -4.55 2.25
N PRO A 40 -5.99 -4.61 1.05
CA PRO A 40 -6.27 -3.41 0.28
C PRO A 40 -7.24 -2.48 1.03
N ILE A 41 -6.98 -1.17 0.96
CA ILE A 41 -7.82 -0.14 1.57
C ILE A 41 -8.32 0.86 0.53
N VAL A 42 -9.32 1.66 0.92
CA VAL A 42 -9.75 2.84 0.16
C VAL A 42 -9.89 4.04 1.07
N ILE A 43 -9.51 5.22 0.58
CA ILE A 43 -9.74 6.49 1.26
C ILE A 43 -11.18 6.93 1.00
N THR A 44 -11.96 7.05 2.06
CA THR A 44 -13.38 7.38 2.01
C THR A 44 -13.65 8.86 2.23
N GLN A 45 -12.77 9.56 2.96
CA GLN A 45 -12.80 11.01 3.19
C GLN A 45 -11.38 11.58 3.16
N GLY A 46 -11.24 12.80 2.65
CA GLY A 46 -9.99 13.57 2.67
C GLY A 46 -10.29 15.01 3.08
N LEU A 47 -9.99 15.99 2.22
CA LEU A 47 -10.39 17.38 2.44
C LEU A 47 -11.93 17.48 2.56
N ARG A 48 -12.39 18.18 3.59
CA ARG A 48 -13.80 18.51 3.81
C ARG A 48 -13.94 20.00 4.02
N THR A 49 -14.78 20.67 3.25
CA THR A 49 -15.05 22.10 3.43
C THR A 49 -15.68 22.39 4.80
N ILE A 50 -15.59 23.64 5.26
CA ILE A 50 -16.21 24.08 6.52
C ILE A 50 -17.73 23.81 6.49
N ALA A 51 -18.38 24.13 5.38
CA ALA A 51 -19.82 23.94 5.21
C ALA A 51 -20.22 22.44 5.26
N GLU A 52 -19.45 21.56 4.62
CA GLU A 52 -19.69 20.11 4.71
C GLU A 52 -19.51 19.59 6.13
N GLN A 53 -18.49 20.09 6.86
CA GLN A 53 -18.28 19.71 8.25
C GLN A 53 -19.42 20.20 9.16
N ASP A 54 -19.91 21.43 8.97
CA ASP A 54 -21.08 21.93 9.71
C ASP A 54 -22.35 21.12 9.39
N ALA A 55 -22.51 20.68 8.14
CA ALA A 55 -23.62 19.81 7.75
C ALA A 55 -23.54 18.44 8.46
N LEU A 56 -22.34 17.85 8.59
CA LEU A 56 -22.15 16.62 9.37
C LEU A 56 -22.38 16.84 10.87
N TYR A 57 -21.90 17.96 11.42
CA TYR A 57 -22.13 18.31 12.82
C TYR A 57 -23.61 18.45 13.16
N ALA A 58 -24.41 18.96 12.22
CA ALA A 58 -25.86 19.10 12.37
C ALA A 58 -26.61 17.76 12.48
N GLN A 59 -26.06 16.66 11.93
CA GLN A 59 -26.67 15.33 11.96
C GLN A 59 -26.80 14.80 13.39
N GLY A 60 -28.00 14.35 13.76
CA GLY A 60 -28.33 13.91 15.13
C GLY A 60 -28.44 15.04 16.15
N ARG A 61 -28.37 16.32 15.69
CA ARG A 61 -28.54 17.50 16.54
C ARG A 61 -29.68 18.38 16.05
N THR A 62 -29.51 18.97 14.86
CA THR A 62 -30.51 19.84 14.22
C THR A 62 -31.07 19.25 12.92
N LYS A 63 -30.53 18.12 12.47
CA LYS A 63 -31.04 17.28 11.38
C LYS A 63 -31.17 15.82 11.85
N PRO A 64 -32.11 15.03 11.31
CA PRO A 64 -32.22 13.60 11.62
C PRO A 64 -30.94 12.83 11.29
N GLY A 65 -30.76 11.67 11.93
CA GLY A 65 -29.62 10.76 11.73
C GLY A 65 -28.76 10.59 12.99
N SER A 66 -27.78 9.69 12.95
CA SER A 66 -26.85 9.48 14.07
C SER A 66 -25.82 10.59 14.16
N VAL A 67 -25.33 10.90 15.36
CA VAL A 67 -24.19 11.80 15.54
C VAL A 67 -22.93 11.11 15.01
N VAL A 68 -22.35 11.65 13.93
CA VAL A 68 -21.14 11.10 13.28
C VAL A 68 -19.88 11.89 13.57
N THR A 69 -20.00 13.08 14.17
CA THR A 69 -18.86 13.91 14.55
C THR A 69 -19.20 14.86 15.70
N ASN A 70 -18.18 15.23 16.47
CA ASN A 70 -18.23 16.31 17.45
C ASN A 70 -17.55 17.60 16.97
N ALA A 71 -16.87 17.57 15.82
CA ALA A 71 -16.18 18.73 15.27
C ALA A 71 -17.15 19.62 14.49
N LYS A 72 -17.17 20.91 14.79
CA LYS A 72 -17.82 21.95 13.97
C LYS A 72 -16.92 22.29 12.77
N GLY A 73 -17.46 23.06 11.83
CA GLY A 73 -16.70 23.65 10.74
C GLY A 73 -15.44 24.37 11.22
N GLY A 74 -14.31 24.04 10.61
CA GLY A 74 -13.00 24.58 10.97
C GLY A 74 -12.38 23.95 12.22
N THR A 75 -13.05 23.01 12.90
CA THR A 75 -12.49 22.31 14.07
C THR A 75 -12.10 20.86 13.80
N SER A 76 -11.98 20.46 12.53
CA SER A 76 -11.46 19.16 12.11
C SER A 76 -10.22 19.34 11.22
N TYR A 77 -9.26 18.42 11.32
CA TYR A 77 -8.08 18.41 10.43
C TYR A 77 -8.47 18.14 8.96
N HIS A 78 -9.62 17.52 8.71
CA HIS A 78 -10.18 17.42 7.36
C HIS A 78 -10.43 18.79 6.74
N ASN A 79 -10.71 19.84 7.53
CA ASN A 79 -10.92 21.19 7.00
C ASN A 79 -9.68 21.87 6.47
N TYR A 80 -8.51 21.26 6.70
CA TYR A 80 -7.21 21.77 6.31
C TYR A 80 -6.45 20.82 5.38
N GLY A 81 -7.10 19.73 4.93
CA GLY A 81 -6.47 18.70 4.09
C GLY A 81 -5.39 17.90 4.84
N LEU A 82 -5.48 17.85 6.18
CA LEU A 82 -4.47 17.23 7.04
C LEU A 82 -4.90 15.87 7.63
N ALA A 83 -6.04 15.34 7.17
CA ALA A 83 -6.59 14.08 7.64
C ALA A 83 -7.29 13.30 6.52
N ILE A 84 -7.36 11.99 6.72
CA ILE A 84 -8.03 11.03 5.85
C ILE A 84 -8.85 10.06 6.71
N ASP A 85 -9.95 9.57 6.16
CA ASP A 85 -10.66 8.39 6.69
C ASP A 85 -10.51 7.23 5.70
N PHE A 86 -10.28 6.02 6.21
CA PHE A 86 -10.17 4.82 5.38
C PHE A 86 -11.25 3.78 5.67
N ALA A 87 -11.38 2.81 4.77
CA ALA A 87 -12.11 1.57 5.00
C ALA A 87 -11.35 0.40 4.35
N LEU A 88 -11.58 -0.81 4.85
CA LEU A 88 -11.03 -2.03 4.25
C LEU A 88 -11.74 -2.30 2.93
N LEU A 89 -11.01 -2.48 1.84
CA LEU A 89 -11.57 -2.81 0.54
C LEU A 89 -11.76 -4.33 0.44
N LEU A 90 -12.98 -4.78 0.16
CA LEU A 90 -13.26 -6.21 0.04
C LEU A 90 -12.70 -6.78 -1.27
N PRO A 91 -12.43 -8.09 -1.36
CA PRO A 91 -11.70 -8.71 -2.49
C PRO A 91 -12.31 -8.47 -3.87
N ASP A 92 -13.62 -8.23 -3.96
CA ASP A 92 -14.32 -7.93 -5.22
C ASP A 92 -14.14 -6.48 -5.69
N GLY A 93 -13.58 -5.61 -4.83
CA GLY A 93 -13.40 -4.20 -5.09
C GLY A 93 -14.67 -3.36 -5.10
N LYS A 94 -15.84 -3.95 -4.86
CA LYS A 94 -17.14 -3.28 -4.97
C LYS A 94 -17.66 -2.80 -3.63
N GLN A 95 -17.27 -3.47 -2.56
CA GLN A 95 -17.72 -3.21 -1.21
C GLN A 95 -16.55 -2.90 -0.29
N VAL A 96 -16.86 -2.25 0.83
CA VAL A 96 -15.90 -1.93 1.87
C VAL A 96 -16.41 -2.43 3.21
N SER A 97 -15.49 -2.65 4.16
CA SER A 97 -15.80 -3.04 5.52
C SER A 97 -15.24 -2.02 6.52
N TRP A 98 -16.03 -1.74 7.56
CA TRP A 98 -15.64 -0.98 8.76
C TRP A 98 -15.43 -1.90 9.98
N ASP A 99 -15.40 -3.22 9.77
CA ASP A 99 -15.19 -4.18 10.86
C ASP A 99 -13.72 -4.17 11.30
N ILE A 100 -13.47 -3.58 12.47
CA ILE A 100 -12.14 -3.50 13.08
C ILE A 100 -11.57 -4.85 13.53
N ASN A 101 -12.42 -5.88 13.62
CA ASN A 101 -12.03 -7.24 14.03
C ASN A 101 -11.84 -8.18 12.85
N ARG A 102 -12.02 -7.67 11.63
CA ARG A 102 -11.84 -8.45 10.41
C ARG A 102 -10.39 -8.92 10.28
N ASP A 103 -10.24 -10.20 9.97
CA ASP A 103 -9.01 -10.85 9.50
C ASP A 103 -9.35 -11.50 8.14
N GLY A 104 -8.94 -10.83 7.07
CA GLY A 104 -9.39 -11.09 5.72
C GLY A 104 -8.49 -11.98 4.90
N ASP A 105 -7.19 -11.85 5.11
CA ASP A 105 -6.15 -12.68 4.55
C ASP A 105 -5.89 -13.94 5.39
N LYS A 106 -6.44 -14.01 6.61
CA LYS A 106 -6.39 -15.15 7.54
C LYS A 106 -5.00 -15.40 8.08
N ASP A 107 -4.21 -14.35 8.29
CA ASP A 107 -2.87 -14.44 8.86
C ASP A 107 -2.89 -14.47 10.42
N GLY A 108 -4.07 -14.32 11.03
CA GLY A 108 -4.26 -14.31 12.48
C GLY A 108 -4.12 -12.92 13.12
N VAL A 109 -3.87 -11.89 12.32
CA VAL A 109 -3.85 -10.48 12.69
C VAL A 109 -5.09 -9.81 12.10
N LYS A 110 -5.62 -8.80 12.79
CA LYS A 110 -6.75 -8.04 12.25
C LYS A 110 -6.24 -7.09 11.18
N ASP A 111 -6.84 -7.12 9.99
CA ASP A 111 -6.63 -6.19 8.87
C ASP A 111 -6.51 -4.73 9.35
N TRP A 112 -7.43 -4.29 10.22
CA TRP A 112 -7.45 -2.92 10.74
C TRP A 112 -6.20 -2.57 11.55
N THR A 113 -5.67 -3.54 12.29
CA THR A 113 -4.47 -3.37 13.12
C THR A 113 -3.24 -3.20 12.24
N GLU A 114 -3.14 -3.97 11.17
CA GLU A 114 -2.05 -3.84 10.20
C GLU A 114 -2.07 -2.48 9.50
N VAL A 115 -3.25 -2.02 9.04
CA VAL A 115 -3.38 -0.69 8.44
C VAL A 115 -2.95 0.40 9.42
N VAL A 116 -3.31 0.29 10.70
CA VAL A 116 -2.90 1.24 11.74
C VAL A 116 -1.39 1.21 11.97
N GLN A 117 -0.75 0.04 11.94
CA GLN A 117 0.69 -0.09 12.07
C GLN A 117 1.42 0.61 10.92
N GLU A 118 1.01 0.34 9.67
CA GLU A 118 1.54 0.97 8.46
C GLU A 118 1.34 2.50 8.50
N ALA A 119 0.15 2.97 8.88
CA ALA A 119 -0.15 4.39 8.99
C ALA A 119 0.73 5.11 10.03
N LYS A 120 0.92 4.50 11.22
CA LYS A 120 1.79 5.05 12.27
C LYS A 120 3.27 5.07 11.84
N ALA A 121 3.71 4.05 11.10
CA ALA A 121 5.05 4.00 10.52
C ALA A 121 5.28 5.14 9.53
N LEU A 122 4.26 5.49 8.74
CA LEU A 122 4.25 6.64 7.82
C LEU A 122 4.09 8.01 8.51
N GLY A 123 3.81 8.03 9.81
CA GLY A 123 3.73 9.26 10.60
C GLY A 123 2.34 9.80 10.85
N PHE A 124 1.29 9.03 10.54
CA PHE A 124 -0.06 9.36 10.96
C PHE A 124 -0.25 9.19 12.47
N GLU A 125 -1.01 10.11 13.06
CA GLU A 125 -1.74 9.88 14.31
C GLU A 125 -3.06 9.18 13.99
N TRP A 126 -3.49 8.26 14.86
CA TRP A 126 -4.71 7.46 14.66
C TRP A 126 -5.84 7.88 15.59
N GLY A 127 -7.04 8.07 15.05
CA GLY A 127 -8.23 8.46 15.82
C GLY A 127 -8.72 7.39 16.81
N GLY A 128 -8.33 6.12 16.64
CA GLY A 128 -8.59 5.06 17.62
C GLY A 128 -7.83 5.24 18.95
N ASP A 129 -6.75 6.04 18.95
CA ASP A 129 -5.97 6.37 20.15
C ASP A 129 -6.55 7.58 20.92
N PHE A 130 -7.59 8.24 20.40
CA PHE A 130 -8.18 9.41 21.05
C PHE A 130 -8.82 9.04 22.39
N VAL A 131 -8.69 9.95 23.37
CA VAL A 131 -9.18 9.77 24.75
C VAL A 131 -10.72 9.75 24.81
N SER A 132 -11.37 10.61 24.04
CA SER A 132 -12.83 10.67 23.96
C SER A 132 -13.30 10.60 22.51
N ILE A 133 -14.29 9.73 22.28
CA ILE A 133 -14.84 9.37 20.96
C ILE A 133 -13.74 8.91 20.01
N LYS A 134 -13.44 7.61 20.13
CA LYS A 134 -12.51 6.93 19.24
C LYS A 134 -13.07 6.93 17.83
N ASP A 135 -12.24 7.34 16.89
CA ASP A 135 -12.56 7.41 15.47
C ASP A 135 -11.64 6.47 14.71
N ALA A 136 -12.03 5.19 14.64
CA ALA A 136 -11.16 4.13 14.12
C ALA A 136 -10.77 4.32 12.63
N PRO A 137 -11.61 4.89 11.75
CA PRO A 137 -11.21 5.21 10.37
C PRO A 137 -10.23 6.37 10.23
N HIS A 138 -10.10 7.24 11.23
CA HIS A 138 -9.44 8.54 11.09
C HIS A 138 -7.93 8.47 11.25
N PHE A 139 -7.21 9.06 10.31
CA PHE A 139 -5.78 9.35 10.41
C PHE A 139 -5.49 10.82 10.14
N GLN A 140 -4.50 11.39 10.83
CA GLN A 140 -4.07 12.78 10.61
C GLN A 140 -2.56 12.98 10.73
N ILE A 141 -2.04 13.99 10.04
CA ILE A 141 -0.68 14.50 10.25
C ILE A 141 -0.80 15.99 10.60
N PRO A 142 -0.76 16.36 11.89
CA PRO A 142 -1.02 17.74 12.32
C PRO A 142 0.20 18.65 12.18
N PHE A 143 1.39 18.10 11.90
CA PHE A 143 2.67 18.84 11.88
C PHE A 143 2.96 19.58 13.20
N GLY A 144 2.47 19.05 14.32
CA GLY A 144 2.57 19.66 15.64
C GLY A 144 1.62 20.86 15.86
N LEU A 145 0.73 21.17 14.92
CA LEU A 145 -0.24 22.25 15.05
C LEU A 145 -1.53 21.76 15.69
N LYS A 146 -2.04 22.54 16.64
CA LYS A 146 -3.41 22.37 17.16
C LYS A 146 -4.42 22.98 16.20
N ILE A 147 -5.65 22.48 16.23
CA ILE A 147 -6.80 23.05 15.51
C ILE A 147 -6.96 24.56 15.74
N SER A 148 -6.73 25.06 16.96
CA SER A 148 -6.83 26.50 17.26
C SER A 148 -5.80 27.33 16.48
N GLN A 149 -4.60 26.80 16.26
CA GLN A 149 -3.54 27.46 15.48
C GLN A 149 -3.89 27.45 13.99
N LEU A 150 -4.43 26.35 13.47
CA LEU A 150 -4.89 26.25 12.08
C LEU A 150 -6.01 27.25 11.78
N ARG A 151 -6.96 27.39 12.72
CA ARG A 151 -8.04 28.40 12.67
C ARG A 151 -7.51 29.83 12.71
N ALA A 152 -6.42 30.07 13.44
CA ALA A 152 -5.74 31.36 13.49
C ALA A 152 -4.87 31.64 12.24
N GLY A 153 -4.88 30.74 11.25
CA GLY A 153 -4.16 30.92 9.99
C GLY A 153 -2.76 30.30 9.95
N GLN A 154 -2.28 29.68 11.04
CA GLN A 154 -0.99 28.99 11.01
C GLN A 154 -1.06 27.78 10.05
N ARG A 155 0.05 27.48 9.39
CA ARG A 155 0.19 26.37 8.43
C ARG A 155 1.48 25.59 8.74
N PRO A 156 1.59 24.33 8.29
CA PRO A 156 2.80 23.55 8.45
C PRO A 156 4.03 24.32 7.96
N THR A 157 5.09 24.37 8.76
CA THR A 157 6.35 25.00 8.37
C THR A 157 7.12 24.09 7.42
N GLU A 158 8.02 24.65 6.61
CA GLU A 158 8.89 23.88 5.72
C GLU A 158 9.67 22.80 6.48
N THR A 159 10.22 23.13 7.64
CA THR A 159 10.93 22.17 8.49
C THR A 159 10.03 21.04 8.98
N ALA A 160 8.78 21.34 9.39
CA ALA A 160 7.84 20.33 9.83
C ALA A 160 7.41 19.42 8.67
N MET A 161 7.19 19.99 7.48
CA MET A 161 6.88 19.25 6.26
C MET A 161 8.04 18.34 5.85
N ALA A 162 9.27 18.86 5.82
CA ALA A 162 10.46 18.10 5.47
C ALA A 162 10.71 16.94 6.46
N LYS A 163 10.50 17.15 7.76
CA LYS A 163 10.61 16.08 8.76
C LYS A 163 9.57 14.98 8.55
N ALA A 164 8.34 15.35 8.25
CA ALA A 164 7.28 14.38 7.98
C ALA A 164 7.54 13.62 6.67
N GLN A 165 7.97 14.32 5.62
CA GLN A 165 8.34 13.71 4.34
C GLN A 165 9.50 12.72 4.50
N ALA A 166 10.58 13.11 5.19
CA ALA A 166 11.72 12.23 5.44
C ALA A 166 11.35 10.96 6.22
N LYS A 167 10.30 11.01 7.06
CA LYS A 167 9.79 9.81 7.74
C LYS A 167 9.11 8.85 6.75
N ILE A 168 8.35 9.37 5.79
CA ILE A 168 7.72 8.59 4.71
C ILE A 168 8.81 7.97 3.84
N ASP A 169 9.74 8.80 3.34
CA ASP A 169 10.80 8.36 2.42
C ASP A 169 11.65 7.26 3.05
N LYS A 170 12.10 7.45 4.29
CA LYS A 170 12.86 6.44 5.03
C LYS A 170 12.10 5.12 5.19
N TYR A 171 10.78 5.19 5.41
CA TYR A 171 9.97 3.99 5.57
C TYR A 171 9.81 3.22 4.26
N MET A 172 9.60 3.95 3.15
CA MET A 172 9.50 3.36 1.82
C MET A 172 10.85 2.79 1.35
N GLU A 173 11.97 3.47 1.59
CA GLU A 173 13.32 2.97 1.29
C GLU A 173 13.66 1.69 2.06
N ALA A 174 13.24 1.60 3.34
CA ALA A 174 13.50 0.44 4.17
C ALA A 174 12.79 -0.82 3.67
N ASP A 175 11.69 -0.68 2.93
CA ASP A 175 10.95 -1.78 2.33
C ASP A 175 11.50 -2.19 0.96
N GLU A 176 12.00 -1.25 0.17
CA GLU A 176 12.69 -1.56 -1.09
C GLU A 176 14.07 -2.22 -0.85
N ALA A 177 14.66 -2.00 0.32
CA ALA A 177 15.90 -2.66 0.71
C ALA A 177 15.64 -4.13 1.07
N MET A 178 16.05 -5.06 0.19
CA MET A 178 16.11 -6.49 0.51
C MET A 178 16.79 -6.69 1.86
N THR A 179 16.13 -7.44 2.76
CA THR A 179 16.71 -7.80 4.04
C THR A 179 18.02 -8.58 3.83
N ALA A 180 18.91 -8.56 4.83
CA ALA A 180 20.16 -9.32 4.75
C ALA A 180 19.92 -10.83 4.51
N GLN A 181 18.78 -11.35 4.97
CA GLN A 181 18.37 -12.74 4.72
C GLN A 181 17.88 -12.93 3.29
N GLU A 182 17.00 -12.08 2.78
CA GLU A 182 16.53 -12.14 1.38
C GLU A 182 17.69 -11.95 0.39
N LYS A 183 18.68 -11.11 0.73
CA LYS A 183 19.90 -10.96 -0.06
C LYS A 183 20.72 -12.25 -0.11
N LYS A 184 20.88 -12.91 1.04
CA LYS A 184 21.52 -14.22 1.10
C LYS A 184 20.76 -15.28 0.29
N ASP A 185 19.43 -15.30 0.40
CA ASP A 185 18.60 -16.28 -0.29
C ASP A 185 18.63 -16.04 -1.81
N PHE A 186 18.64 -14.78 -2.24
CA PHE A 186 18.81 -14.41 -3.64
C PHE A 186 20.19 -14.79 -4.18
N GLU A 187 21.26 -14.51 -3.44
CA GLU A 187 22.62 -14.92 -3.80
C GLU A 187 22.74 -16.45 -3.89
N ALA A 188 22.16 -17.18 -2.93
CA ALA A 188 22.09 -18.63 -2.95
C ALA A 188 21.32 -19.16 -4.16
N MET A 189 20.18 -18.53 -4.50
CA MET A 189 19.40 -18.90 -5.68
C MET A 189 20.16 -18.62 -6.98
N GLN A 190 20.88 -17.51 -7.08
CA GLN A 190 21.74 -17.22 -8.24
C GLN A 190 22.84 -18.26 -8.41
N MET A 191 23.46 -18.71 -7.33
CA MET A 191 24.44 -19.80 -7.39
C MET A 191 23.83 -21.09 -7.89
N LEU A 192 22.63 -21.44 -7.41
CA LEU A 192 21.92 -22.64 -7.81
C LEU A 192 21.51 -22.60 -9.29
N ILE A 193 21.07 -21.44 -9.78
CA ILE A 193 20.78 -21.20 -11.20
C ILE A 193 22.03 -21.35 -12.07
N LYS A 194 23.17 -20.79 -11.63
CA LYS A 194 24.45 -20.96 -12.37
C LYS A 194 24.86 -22.42 -12.45
N ALA A 195 24.83 -23.15 -11.33
CA ALA A 195 25.15 -24.58 -11.32
C ALA A 195 24.20 -25.37 -12.24
N GLN A 196 22.91 -25.06 -12.22
CA GLN A 196 21.93 -25.68 -13.11
C GLN A 196 22.21 -25.36 -14.59
N ALA A 197 22.61 -24.12 -14.91
CA ALA A 197 22.97 -23.72 -16.27
C ALA A 197 24.22 -24.49 -16.78
N GLU A 198 25.23 -24.70 -15.94
CA GLU A 198 26.41 -25.50 -16.28
C GLU A 198 26.06 -26.96 -16.56
N VAL A 199 25.22 -27.57 -15.71
CA VAL A 199 24.73 -28.94 -15.93
C VAL A 199 23.92 -29.04 -17.22
N THR A 200 23.06 -28.06 -17.49
CA THR A 200 22.23 -28.03 -18.71
C THR A 200 23.11 -27.91 -19.96
N LEU A 201 24.16 -27.09 -19.91
CA LEU A 201 25.13 -26.96 -20.99
C LEU A 201 25.90 -28.27 -21.22
N ALA A 202 26.37 -28.92 -20.15
CA ALA A 202 27.08 -30.19 -20.24
C ALA A 202 26.19 -31.30 -20.83
N LEU A 203 24.92 -31.37 -20.41
CA LEU A 203 23.94 -32.29 -20.97
C LEU A 203 23.70 -32.00 -22.46
N SER A 204 23.53 -30.73 -22.83
CA SER A 204 23.35 -30.32 -24.22
C SER A 204 24.53 -30.76 -25.09
N ASN A 205 25.76 -30.53 -24.64
CA ASN A 205 26.96 -30.94 -25.37
C ASN A 205 27.02 -32.46 -25.54
N ARG A 206 26.68 -33.22 -24.49
CA ARG A 206 26.69 -34.68 -24.55
C ARG A 206 25.62 -35.24 -25.47
N ILE A 207 24.44 -34.61 -25.55
CA ILE A 207 23.42 -34.97 -26.54
C ILE A 207 23.97 -34.76 -27.94
N THR A 208 24.58 -33.61 -28.22
CA THR A 208 25.20 -33.34 -29.53
C THR A 208 26.25 -34.39 -29.89
N GLU A 209 27.16 -34.73 -28.96
CA GLU A 209 28.18 -35.76 -29.18
C GLU A 209 27.56 -37.11 -29.55
N LEU A 210 26.55 -37.56 -28.79
CA LEU A 210 25.83 -38.81 -29.05
C LEU A 210 25.11 -38.79 -30.40
N GLU A 211 24.47 -37.69 -30.77
CA GLU A 211 23.83 -37.52 -32.08
C GLU A 211 24.86 -37.58 -33.22
N THR A 212 26.03 -36.97 -33.06
CA THR A 212 27.12 -37.12 -34.05
C THR A 212 27.70 -38.53 -34.09
N ALA A 213 27.86 -39.20 -32.95
CA ALA A 213 28.38 -40.57 -32.90
C ALA A 213 27.38 -41.59 -33.47
N ALA A 214 26.08 -41.33 -33.33
CA ALA A 214 25.01 -42.15 -33.87
C ALA A 214 24.73 -41.92 -35.36
N LYS A 215 25.36 -40.91 -36.00
CA LYS A 215 25.31 -40.77 -37.46
C LYS A 215 26.03 -41.95 -38.11
N LEU A 216 25.21 -42.87 -38.64
CA LEU A 216 25.70 -43.93 -39.51
C LEU A 216 26.41 -43.30 -40.71
N PRO A 217 27.56 -43.85 -41.16
CA PRO A 217 28.20 -43.40 -42.37
C PRO A 217 27.23 -43.53 -43.55
N GLU A 218 27.32 -42.62 -44.52
CA GLU A 218 26.53 -42.72 -45.75
C GLU A 218 26.67 -44.13 -46.33
N ILE A 219 25.54 -44.74 -46.68
CA ILE A 219 25.51 -46.09 -47.24
C ILE A 219 26.45 -46.08 -48.45
N PRO A 220 27.51 -46.90 -48.46
CA PRO A 220 28.47 -46.91 -49.54
C PRO A 220 27.78 -47.15 -50.88
N LYS A 221 28.22 -46.49 -51.95
CA LYS A 221 27.60 -46.61 -53.28
C LYS A 221 27.46 -48.06 -53.78
N TRP A 222 28.33 -48.96 -53.34
CA TRP A 222 28.28 -50.39 -53.69
C TRP A 222 27.14 -51.16 -53.00
N ALA A 223 26.62 -50.65 -51.88
CA ALA A 223 25.54 -51.25 -51.11
C ALA A 223 24.15 -50.67 -51.45
N LEU A 224 24.08 -49.67 -52.34
CA LEU A 224 22.82 -49.17 -52.87
C LEU A 224 22.30 -50.14 -53.95
N PRO A 225 21.03 -50.57 -53.90
CA PRO A 225 20.46 -51.42 -54.95
C PRO A 225 20.54 -50.68 -56.29
N GLY A 226 21.07 -51.34 -57.33
CA GLY A 226 21.31 -50.74 -58.63
C GLY A 226 20.04 -50.09 -59.21
N LEU A 227 20.13 -48.78 -59.44
CA LEU A 227 19.31 -48.04 -60.41
C LEU A 227 20.04 -48.02 -61.75
#